data_AF-A0A2X2IRU8-F1
#
_entry.id   AF-A0A2X2IRU8-F1
#
_cell.length_a   1.000
_cell.length_b   1.000
_cell.length_c   1.000
_cell.angle_alpha   90.00
_cell.angle_beta   90.00
_cell.angle_gamma   90.00
#
_symmetry.space_group_name_H-M   'P 1'
#
loop_
_entity.id
_entity.type
_entity.pdbx_description
1 polymer ?
#
loop_
_entity_poly.entity_id
_entity_poly.type
_entity_poly.pdbx_seq_one_letter_code
_entity_poly.pdbx_strand_id
1 'polypeptide(L)' 'MDFYETWSNWRRSGYPALTPVNYPGNATSGTIPRRFPYPSTEAAINGENYRAASAAVPGGDKLSGRVWWDK' A
#
# COMPACT_ATOMS: atom_id res chain seq x y z
N MET A 1 -14.55 -0.41 -16.75
CA MET A 1 -13.96 -1.38 -15.78
C MET A 1 -12.85 -0.61 -15.07
N ASP A 2 -13.22 0.31 -14.18
CA ASP A 2 -12.37 1.44 -13.78
C ASP A 2 -12.04 1.42 -12.29
N PHE A 3 -12.02 0.22 -11.70
CA PHE A 3 -11.79 0.03 -10.28
C PHE A 3 -10.36 0.44 -9.86
N TYR A 4 -9.37 0.23 -10.72
CA TYR A 4 -8.00 0.71 -10.49
C TYR A 4 -7.93 2.24 -10.40
N GLU A 5 -8.66 2.92 -11.28
CA GLU A 5 -8.74 4.38 -11.29
C GLU A 5 -9.53 4.88 -10.09
N THR A 6 -10.64 4.23 -9.76
CA THR A 6 -11.46 4.55 -8.58
C THR A 6 -10.63 4.48 -7.28
N TRP A 7 -9.87 3.40 -7.10
CA TRP A 7 -9.01 3.23 -5.92
C TRP A 7 -7.84 4.22 -5.90
N SER A 8 -7.26 4.54 -7.05
CA SER A 8 -6.18 5.53 -7.16
C SER A 8 -6.68 6.94 -6.88
N ASN A 9 -7.84 7.31 -7.44
CA ASN A 9 -8.44 8.62 -7.24
C ASN A 9 -8.92 8.81 -5.79
N TRP A 10 -9.47 7.78 -5.14
CA TRP A 10 -9.78 7.83 -3.71
C TRP A 10 -8.52 8.07 -2.85
N ARG A 11 -7.42 7.36 -3.11
CA ARG A 11 -6.16 7.58 -2.39
C ARG A 11 -5.60 8.99 -2.59
N ARG A 12 -5.69 9.51 -3.82
CA ARG A 12 -5.20 10.85 -4.19
C ARG A 12 -6.04 11.97 -3.60
N SER A 13 -7.36 11.85 -3.69
CA SER A 13 -8.30 12.91 -3.31
C SER A 13 -8.71 12.84 -1.84
N GLY A 14 -8.66 11.66 -1.23
CA GLY A 14 -9.24 11.40 0.09
C GLY A 14 -10.77 11.30 0.10
N TYR A 15 -11.43 11.35 -1.06
CA TYR A 15 -12.88 11.38 -1.17
C TYR A 15 -13.46 10.12 -1.87
N PRO A 16 -14.62 9.61 -1.42
CA PRO A 16 -15.30 9.98 -0.16
C PRO A 16 -14.45 9.61 1.07
N ALA A 17 -14.73 10.27 2.20
CA ALA A 17 -14.07 9.97 3.48
C ALA A 17 -14.56 8.60 3.97
N LEU A 18 -13.81 7.55 3.66
CA LEU A 18 -14.15 6.18 4.03
C LEU A 18 -13.81 5.91 5.50
N THR A 19 -14.73 5.27 6.21
CA THR A 19 -14.49 4.78 7.57
C THR A 19 -13.76 3.43 7.51
N PRO A 20 -12.54 3.31 8.08
CA PRO A 20 -11.85 2.03 8.13
C PRO A 20 -12.59 1.03 9.02
N VAL A 21 -12.49 -0.25 8.67
CA VAL A 21 -12.98 -1.34 9.53
C VAL A 21 -11.82 -1.86 10.36
N ASN A 22 -11.99 -1.88 11.69
CA ASN A 22 -11.02 -2.41 12.63
C ASN A 22 -11.58 -3.64 13.34
N TYR A 23 -10.99 -4.80 13.07
CA TYR A 23 -11.37 -6.07 13.69
C TYR A 23 -10.12 -6.85 14.14
N PRO A 24 -10.23 -7.75 15.15
CA PRO A 24 -9.10 -8.56 15.60
C PRO A 24 -8.50 -9.41 14.47
N GLY A 25 -7.18 -9.38 14.30
CA GLY A 25 -6.48 -10.14 13.26
C GLY A 25 -6.39 -9.43 11.90
N ASN A 26 -6.73 -8.14 11.81
CA ASN A 26 -6.52 -7.38 10.58
C ASN A 26 -5.02 -7.20 10.25
N ALA A 27 -4.69 -7.10 8.96
CA ALA A 27 -3.31 -7.04 8.48
C ALA A 27 -2.68 -5.63 8.52
N THR A 28 -3.47 -4.60 8.83
CA THR A 28 -3.11 -3.18 8.63
C THR A 28 -3.33 -2.32 9.87
N SER A 29 -3.53 -2.95 11.02
CA SER A 29 -3.91 -2.31 12.29
C SER A 29 -5.15 -1.40 12.18
N GLY A 30 -6.15 -1.82 11.38
CA GLY A 30 -7.41 -1.11 11.21
C GLY A 30 -7.36 0.05 10.21
N THR A 31 -6.35 0.10 9.34
CA THR A 31 -6.25 1.07 8.24
C THR A 31 -6.67 0.46 6.90
N ILE A 32 -7.25 1.26 6.01
CA ILE A 32 -7.56 0.80 4.64
C ILE A 32 -6.24 0.69 3.87
N PRO A 33 -5.95 -0.44 3.19
CA PRO A 33 -4.73 -0.61 2.39
C PRO A 33 -4.52 0.52 1.38
N ARG A 34 -3.29 1.04 1.33
CA ARG A 34 -2.87 2.14 0.46
C ARG A 34 -1.96 1.69 -0.69
N ARG A 35 -1.41 0.48 -0.61
CA ARG A 35 -0.62 -0.17 -1.67
C ARG A 35 -0.69 -1.70 -1.57
N PHE A 36 -0.15 -2.37 -2.58
CA PHE A 36 0.25 -3.77 -2.47
C PHE A 36 1.75 -3.85 -2.13
N PRO A 37 2.17 -4.77 -1.25
CA PRO A 37 3.58 -5.08 -1.08
C PRO A 37 4.17 -5.70 -2.35
N TYR A 38 5.48 -5.61 -2.51
CA TYR A 38 6.16 -6.34 -3.57
C TYR A 38 6.02 -7.87 -3.35
N PRO A 39 6.02 -8.69 -4.43
CA PRO A 39 5.98 -10.14 -4.29
C PRO A 39 7.15 -10.65 -3.45
N SER A 40 6.88 -11.61 -2.55
CA SER A 40 7.92 -12.19 -1.68
C SER A 40 9.05 -12.87 -2.46
N THR A 41 8.75 -13.37 -3.66
CA THR A 41 9.73 -13.97 -4.58
C THR A 41 10.79 -12.98 -5.06
N GLU A 42 10.46 -11.68 -5.17
CA GLU A 42 11.41 -10.64 -5.58
C GLU A 42 12.60 -10.53 -4.62
N ALA A 43 12.37 -10.78 -3.33
CA ALA A 43 13.45 -10.79 -2.35
C ALA A 43 14.48 -11.91 -2.62
N ALA A 44 14.05 -13.02 -3.22
CA ALA A 44 14.91 -14.16 -3.53
C ALA A 44 15.62 -14.01 -4.90
N ILE A 45 14.90 -13.53 -5.92
CA ILE A 45 15.43 -13.44 -7.29
C ILE A 45 16.14 -12.11 -7.58
N ASN A 46 15.81 -11.05 -6.85
CA ASN A 46 16.27 -9.68 -7.10
C ASN A 46 16.49 -8.91 -5.79
N GLY A 47 17.16 -9.54 -4.83
CA GLY A 47 17.21 -9.07 -3.44
C GLY A 47 17.81 -7.67 -3.26
N GLU A 48 18.79 -7.25 -4.05
CA GLU A 48 19.41 -5.92 -3.94
C GLU A 48 18.42 -4.81 -4.32
N ASN A 49 17.82 -4.91 -5.50
CA ASN A 49 16.84 -3.93 -5.97
C ASN A 49 15.57 -3.96 -5.12
N TYR A 50 15.13 -5.15 -4.68
CA TYR A 50 14.02 -5.29 -3.75
C TYR A 50 14.27 -4.51 -2.46
N ARG A 51 15.45 -4.68 -1.84
CA ARG A 51 15.79 -3.97 -0.59
C ARG A 51 15.84 -2.45 -0.79
N ALA A 52 16.44 -1.99 -1.89
CA ALA A 52 16.50 -0.57 -2.22
C ALA A 52 15.10 0.04 -2.43
N ALA A 53 14.25 -0.63 -3.23
CA ALA A 53 12.90 -0.19 -3.49
C ALA A 53 12.01 -0.23 -2.23
N SER A 54 12.10 -1.31 -1.45
CA SER A 54 11.37 -1.49 -0.19
C SER A 54 11.70 -0.39 0.84
N ALA A 55 12.99 -0.05 0.97
CA ALA A 55 13.46 1.02 1.84
C ALA A 55 13.00 2.42 1.38
N ALA A 56 12.78 2.62 0.08
CA ALA A 56 12.31 3.88 -0.48
C ALA A 56 10.79 4.10 -0.28
N VAL A 57 10.03 3.09 0.15
CA VAL A 57 8.58 3.22 0.36
C VAL A 57 8.29 4.00 1.65
N PRO A 58 7.55 5.12 1.57
CA PRO A 58 7.06 5.80 2.77
C PRO A 58 6.20 4.88 3.64
N GLY A 59 6.62 4.63 4.88
CA GLY A 59 5.95 3.68 5.78
C GLY A 59 6.33 2.20 5.58
N GLY A 60 7.29 1.93 4.69
CA GLY A 60 7.81 0.59 4.37
C GLY A 60 6.96 -0.19 3.38
N ASP A 61 7.51 -1.32 2.90
CA ASP A 61 6.81 -2.25 1.99
C ASP A 61 5.72 -3.06 2.71
N LYS A 62 4.68 -2.36 3.14
CA LYS A 62 3.50 -2.87 3.85
C LYS A 62 2.24 -2.38 3.15
N LEU A 63 1.11 -3.03 3.41
CA LEU A 63 -0.21 -2.61 2.92
C LEU A 63 -0.58 -1.18 3.34
N SER A 64 -0.07 -0.72 4.49
CA SER A 64 -0.27 0.64 5.01
C SER A 64 0.76 1.67 4.47
N GLY A 65 1.81 1.21 3.79
CA GLY A 65 2.79 2.09 3.15
C GLY A 65 2.15 2.89 2.01
N ARG A 66 2.71 4.06 1.72
CA ARG A 66 2.15 4.97 0.71
C ARG A 66 2.98 4.95 -0.57
N VAL A 67 2.31 5.26 -1.68
CA VAL A 67 2.98 5.58 -2.94
C VAL A 67 3.37 7.05 -2.95
N TRP A 68 4.40 7.41 -3.70
CA TRP A 68 4.99 8.77 -3.69
C TRP A 68 3.99 9.93 -3.93
N TRP A 69 2.92 9.70 -4.69
CA TRP A 69 1.87 10.70 -4.94
C TRP A 69 0.74 10.69 -3.90
N ASP A 70 0.64 9.65 -3.08
CA ASP A 70 -0.37 9.49 -2.03
C ASP A 70 0.12 10.16 -0.75
N LYS A 71 -0.30 11.42 -0.54
CA LYS A 71 0.08 12.25 0.61
C LYS A 71 -0.78 11.99 1.86
#